data_AF-A0A849EC89-F1
#
_entry.id   AF-A0A849EC89-F1
#
_cell.length_a   1.000
_cell.length_b   1.000
_cell.length_c   1.000
_cell.angle_alpha   90.00
_cell.angle_beta   90.00
_cell.angle_gamma   90.00
#
_symmetry.space_group_name_H-M   'P 1'
#
loop_
_entity.id
_entity.type
_entity.pdbx_description
1 polymer ?
#
loop_
_entity_poly.entity_id
_entity_poly.type
_entity_poly.pdbx_seq_one_letter_code
_entity_poly.pdbx_strand_id
1 'polypeptide(L)'
;MSARLTARQHVLRALGVAFVGLGFLGVFLPLLPTTPFLLLALACFARSSPAIHDWLINHRMLGPYIVDWERDRSIPFGAKITSVVMMSASFAWLALGTNAPAIAIWMTGVILICVAVYIVTRPTSRH
;
A
#
# COMPACT_ATOMS: atom_id res chain seq x y z
N MET A 1 23.15 -12.92 22.79
CA MET A 1 21.92 -12.32 22.21
C MET A 1 22.22 -11.40 21.00
N SER A 2 23.17 -11.78 20.11
CA SER A 2 23.58 -10.96 18.95
C SER A 2 23.32 -11.65 17.61
N ALA A 3 23.45 -12.99 17.54
CA ALA A 3 23.27 -13.77 16.31
C ALA A 3 21.84 -13.78 15.73
N ARG A 4 20.80 -13.55 16.54
CA ARG A 4 19.40 -13.52 16.06
C ARG A 4 19.07 -12.24 15.27
N LEU A 5 19.81 -11.15 15.50
CA LEU A 5 19.60 -9.87 14.83
C LEU A 5 20.17 -9.88 13.41
N THR A 6 21.35 -10.49 13.21
CA THR A 6 22.00 -10.63 11.90
C THR A 6 21.24 -11.56 10.96
N ALA A 7 20.81 -12.74 11.42
CA ALA A 7 20.07 -13.70 10.58
C ALA A 7 18.77 -13.09 10.02
N ARG A 8 18.01 -12.37 10.87
CA ARG A 8 16.79 -11.66 10.46
C ARG A 8 17.08 -10.56 9.43
N GLN A 9 18.17 -9.82 9.61
CA GLN A 9 18.58 -8.79 8.66
C GLN A 9 18.96 -9.38 7.30
N HIS A 10 19.73 -10.48 7.27
CA HIS A 10 20.09 -11.16 6.03
C HIS A 10 18.86 -11.70 5.27
N VAL A 11 17.89 -12.28 5.98
CA VAL A 11 16.62 -12.73 5.38
C VAL A 11 15.81 -11.57 4.79
N LEU A 12 15.73 -10.44 5.50
CA LEU A 12 15.05 -9.24 5.01
C LEU A 12 15.77 -8.62 3.79
N ARG A 13 17.11 -8.68 3.73
CA ARG A 13 17.88 -8.24 2.54
C ARG A 13 17.60 -9.14 1.34
N ALA A 14 17.63 -10.46 1.55
CA ALA A 14 17.34 -11.42 0.49
C ALA A 14 15.91 -11.25 -0.06
N LEU A 15 14.92 -11.05 0.82
CA LEU A 15 13.55 -10.72 0.44
C LEU A 15 13.45 -9.37 -0.29
N GLY A 16 14.13 -8.33 0.20
CA GLY A 16 14.16 -7.02 -0.46
C GLY A 16 14.72 -7.09 -1.89
N VAL A 17 15.81 -7.82 -2.08
CA VAL A 17 16.39 -8.08 -3.42
C VAL A 17 15.45 -8.89 -4.29
N ALA A 18 14.78 -9.91 -3.75
CA ALA A 18 13.79 -10.70 -4.48
C ALA A 18 12.59 -9.85 -4.93
N PHE A 19 12.09 -8.94 -4.09
CA PHE A 19 11.01 -8.02 -4.44
C PHE A 19 11.43 -6.95 -5.44
N VAL A 20 12.68 -6.47 -5.42
CA VAL A 20 13.22 -5.59 -6.47
C VAL A 20 13.26 -6.32 -7.81
N GLY A 21 13.74 -7.57 -7.83
CA GLY A 21 13.72 -8.41 -9.02
C GLY A 21 12.30 -8.58 -9.58
N LEU A 22 11.33 -8.90 -8.70
CA LEU A 22 9.91 -8.98 -9.05
C LEU A 22 9.35 -7.64 -9.56
N GLY A 23 9.72 -6.51 -8.95
CA GLY A 23 9.31 -5.18 -9.40
C GLY A 23 9.87 -4.82 -10.78
N PHE A 24 11.11 -5.24 -11.08
CA PHE A 24 11.73 -5.07 -12.39
C PHE A 24 11.08 -5.94 -13.46
N LEU A 25 10.74 -7.19 -13.12
CA LEU A 25 9.90 -8.05 -13.96
C LEU A 25 8.50 -7.48 -14.18
N GLY A 26 7.94 -6.77 -13.18
CA GLY A 26 6.67 -6.06 -13.29
C GLY A 26 6.69 -4.88 -14.27
N VAL A 27 7.86 -4.28 -14.56
CA VAL A 27 7.99 -3.24 -15.61
C VAL A 27 7.75 -3.83 -17.00
N PHE A 28 8.11 -5.10 -17.22
CA PHE A 28 7.95 -5.78 -18.50
C PHE A 28 6.57 -6.42 -18.70
N LEU A 29 5.79 -6.61 -17.63
CA LEU A 29 4.42 -7.12 -17.69
C LEU A 29 3.42 -5.95 -17.47
N PRO A 30 2.68 -5.49 -18.48
CA PRO A 30 1.72 -4.38 -18.36
C PRO A 30 0.53 -4.65 -17.41
N LEU A 31 0.52 -5.80 -16.72
CA LEU A 31 -0.46 -6.19 -15.71
C LEU A 31 -0.03 -5.89 -14.27
N LEU A 32 1.26 -5.66 -14.00
CA LEU A 32 1.77 -5.48 -12.64
C LEU A 32 2.02 -3.98 -12.36
N PRO A 33 1.22 -3.30 -11.53
CA PRO A 33 1.54 -1.95 -11.11
C PRO A 33 2.89 -1.98 -10.38
N THR A 34 3.91 -1.32 -10.94
CA THR A 34 5.29 -1.32 -10.45
C THR A 34 5.44 -0.57 -9.13
N THR A 35 4.53 0.37 -8.86
CA THR A 35 4.49 1.19 -7.65
C THR A 35 4.30 0.37 -6.36
N PRO A 36 3.31 -0.53 -6.20
CA PRO A 36 3.19 -1.35 -4.99
C PRO A 36 4.37 -2.31 -4.79
N PHE A 37 4.97 -2.87 -5.85
CA PHE A 37 6.13 -3.75 -5.71
C PHE A 37 7.37 -3.00 -5.24
N LEU A 38 7.63 -1.80 -5.80
CA LEU A 38 8.72 -0.96 -5.36
C LEU A 38 8.50 -0.44 -3.92
N LEU A 39 7.26 -0.11 -3.55
CA LEU A 39 6.92 0.24 -2.16
C LEU A 39 7.14 -0.92 -1.19
N LEU A 40 6.79 -2.15 -1.58
CA LEU A 40 7.05 -3.35 -0.78
C LEU A 40 8.56 -3.60 -0.64
N ALA A 41 9.32 -3.49 -1.74
CA ALA A 41 10.77 -3.60 -1.71
C ALA A 41 11.39 -2.54 -0.80
N LEU A 42 10.95 -1.28 -0.92
CA LEU A 42 11.38 -0.18 -0.06
C LEU A 42 11.04 -0.45 1.40
N ALA A 43 9.84 -0.97 1.70
CA ALA A 43 9.46 -1.34 3.06
C ALA A 43 10.33 -2.48 3.63
N CYS A 44 10.68 -3.48 2.80
CA CYS A 44 11.62 -4.53 3.18
C CYS A 44 13.03 -3.99 3.44
N PHE A 45 13.53 -3.09 2.58
CA PHE A 45 14.85 -2.46 2.76
C PHE A 45 14.90 -1.52 3.96
N ALA A 46 13.85 -0.72 4.18
CA ALA A 46 13.72 0.13 5.35
C ALA A 46 13.71 -0.70 6.65
N ARG A 47 13.06 -1.88 6.67
CA ARG A 47 13.10 -2.79 7.83
C ARG A 47 14.44 -3.51 8.01
N SER A 48 15.24 -3.62 6.95
CA SER A 48 16.51 -4.36 6.96
C SER A 48 17.74 -3.47 7.26
N SER A 49 17.67 -2.19 6.91
CA SER A 49 18.78 -1.24 7.02
C SER A 49 18.36 0.04 7.77
N PRO A 50 18.90 0.30 8.98
CA PRO A 50 18.58 1.52 9.72
C PRO A 50 18.98 2.79 8.95
N ALA A 51 20.08 2.76 8.17
CA ALA A 51 20.50 3.90 7.37
C ALA A 51 19.49 4.30 6.27
N ILE A 52 18.82 3.32 5.64
CA ILE A 52 17.79 3.59 4.62
C ILE A 52 16.52 4.11 5.29
N HIS A 53 16.17 3.55 6.44
CA HIS A 53 15.03 4.01 7.23
C HIS A 53 15.20 5.47 7.67
N ASP A 54 16.37 5.82 8.21
CA ASP A 54 16.66 7.20 8.65
C ASP A 54 16.69 8.18 7.47
N TRP A 55 17.24 7.77 6.33
CA TRP A 55 17.19 8.58 5.10
C TRP A 55 15.74 8.79 4.62
N LEU A 56 14.90 7.77 4.73
CA LEU A 56 13.52 7.79 4.26
C LEU A 56 12.61 8.66 5.14
N ILE A 57 12.79 8.59 6.47
CA ILE A 57 12.09 9.45 7.43
C ILE A 57 12.50 10.92 7.28
N ASN A 58 13.77 11.18 6.93
CA ASN A 58 14.24 12.55 6.68
C ASN A 58 13.89 13.07 5.28
N HIS A 59 13.25 12.27 4.43
CA HIS A 59 12.91 12.68 3.06
C HIS A 59 11.73 13.66 3.04
N ARG A 60 11.85 14.79 2.34
CA ARG A 60 10.86 15.90 2.40
C ARG A 60 9.43 15.51 2.01
N MET A 61 9.27 14.56 1.09
CA MET A 61 7.95 14.09 0.61
C MET A 61 7.43 12.87 1.38
N LEU A 62 8.31 11.92 1.74
CA LEU A 62 7.91 10.62 2.30
C LEU A 62 7.96 10.60 3.83
N GLY A 63 8.86 11.38 4.42
CA GLY A 63 9.08 11.48 5.85
C GLY A 63 7.82 11.79 6.65
N PRO A 64 7.09 12.88 6.32
CA PRO A 64 5.85 13.21 7.02
C PRO A 64 4.83 12.07 6.98
N TYR A 65 4.65 11.43 5.81
CA TYR A 65 3.73 10.30 5.65
C TYR A 65 4.12 9.07 6.49
N ILE A 66 5.42 8.79 6.61
CA ILE A 66 5.91 7.64 7.38
C ILE A 66 5.79 7.90 8.88
N VAL A 67 6.13 9.10 9.33
CA VAL A 67 6.02 9.50 10.74
C VAL A 67 4.55 9.50 11.19
N ASP A 68 3.65 10.06 10.38
CA ASP A 68 2.20 10.05 10.67
C ASP A 68 1.64 8.63 10.72
N TRP A 69 2.15 7.73 9.87
CA TRP A 69 1.75 6.34 9.86
C TRP A 69 2.30 5.55 11.07
N GLU A 70 3.54 5.78 11.49
CA GLU A 70 4.10 5.14 12.67
C GLU A 70 3.43 5.61 13.96
N ARG A 71 3.13 6.91 14.04
CA ARG A 71 2.54 7.51 15.23
C ARG A 71 1.08 7.10 15.42
N ASP A 72 0.26 7.24 14.37
CA ASP A 72 -1.19 7.14 14.51
C ASP A 72 -1.82 6.06 13.62
N ARG A 73 -1.04 5.39 12.75
CA ARG A 73 -1.54 4.55 11.64
C ARG A 73 -2.68 5.24 10.90
N SER A 74 -2.53 6.55 10.73
CA SER A 74 -3.61 7.42 10.26
C SER A 74 -3.63 7.47 8.74
N ILE A 75 -4.82 7.48 8.17
CA ILE A 75 -5.01 7.63 6.72
C ILE A 75 -5.33 9.10 6.44
N PRO A 76 -4.62 9.79 5.53
CA PRO A 76 -4.88 11.19 5.24
C PRO A 76 -6.29 11.37 4.67
N PHE A 77 -6.97 12.45 5.07
CA PHE A 77 -8.36 12.71 4.67
C PHE A 77 -8.55 12.75 3.15
N GLY A 78 -7.58 13.34 2.43
CA GLY A 78 -7.57 13.35 0.96
C GLY A 78 -7.55 11.93 0.37
N ALA A 79 -6.76 11.01 0.93
CA ALA A 79 -6.74 9.63 0.46
C ALA A 79 -8.07 8.92 0.74
N LYS A 80 -8.74 9.18 1.88
CA LYS A 80 -10.08 8.63 2.14
C LYS A 80 -11.09 9.07 1.09
N ILE A 81 -11.11 10.37 0.76
CA ILE A 81 -12.00 10.91 -0.26
C ILE A 81 -11.66 10.31 -1.63
N THR A 82 -10.39 10.34 -2.05
CA THR A 82 -9.98 9.81 -3.36
C THR A 82 -10.31 8.32 -3.49
N SER A 83 -10.09 7.52 -2.44
CA SER A 83 -10.46 6.10 -2.42
C SER A 83 -11.97 5.91 -2.58
N VAL A 84 -12.80 6.62 -1.80
CA VAL A 84 -14.26 6.50 -1.90
C VAL A 84 -14.78 6.97 -3.26
N VAL A 85 -14.27 8.09 -3.78
CA VAL A 85 -14.63 8.62 -5.09
C VAL A 85 -14.26 7.63 -6.20
N MET A 86 -13.03 7.10 -6.22
CA MET A 86 -12.63 6.08 -7.20
C MET A 86 -13.45 4.80 -7.08
N MET A 87 -13.67 4.30 -5.87
CA MET A 87 -14.47 3.10 -5.62
C MET A 87 -15.90 3.27 -6.14
N SER A 88 -16.53 4.41 -5.83
CA SER A 88 -17.88 4.73 -6.31
C SER A 88 -17.93 4.90 -7.83
N ALA A 89 -16.93 5.54 -8.44
CA ALA A 89 -16.84 5.71 -9.89
C ALA A 89 -16.66 4.36 -10.61
N SER A 90 -15.77 3.49 -10.12
CA SER A 90 -15.58 2.13 -10.67
C SER A 90 -16.83 1.27 -10.50
N PHE A 91 -17.52 1.36 -9.36
CA PHE A 91 -18.77 0.64 -9.13
C PHE A 91 -19.89 1.15 -10.05
N ALA A 92 -20.02 2.47 -10.22
CA ALA A 92 -20.98 3.08 -11.12
C ALA A 92 -20.72 2.66 -12.58
N TRP A 93 -19.45 2.60 -12.99
CA TRP A 93 -19.07 2.10 -14.31
C TRP A 93 -19.45 0.63 -14.51
N LEU A 94 -19.22 -0.21 -13.50
CA LEU A 94 -19.61 -1.63 -13.56
C LEU A 94 -21.14 -1.79 -13.63
N ALA A 95 -21.87 -1.06 -12.79
CA ALA A 95 -23.32 -1.19 -12.66
C ALA A 95 -24.11 -0.57 -13.82
N LEU A 96 -23.61 0.52 -14.42
CA LEU A 96 -24.31 1.26 -15.49
C LEU A 96 -23.69 1.02 -16.87
N GLY A 97 -22.38 0.79 -16.94
CA GLY A 97 -21.63 0.65 -18.20
C GLY A 97 -21.52 -0.78 -18.71
N THR A 98 -21.92 -1.79 -17.91
CA THR A 98 -21.86 -3.20 -18.32
C THR A 98 -23.13 -3.96 -17.94
N ASN A 99 -23.56 -4.91 -18.79
CA ASN A 99 -24.64 -5.86 -18.48
C ASN A 99 -24.12 -7.01 -17.58
N ALA A 100 -23.46 -6.65 -16.47
CA ALA A 100 -22.94 -7.64 -15.53
C ALA A 100 -24.09 -8.37 -14.81
N PRO A 101 -23.93 -9.67 -14.51
CA PRO A 101 -24.94 -10.40 -13.74
C PRO A 101 -25.12 -9.77 -12.36
N ALA A 102 -26.36 -9.72 -11.86
CA ALA A 102 -26.70 -9.08 -10.59
C ALA A 102 -25.84 -9.60 -9.42
N ILE A 103 -25.45 -10.88 -9.44
CA ILE A 103 -24.58 -11.49 -8.43
C ILE A 103 -23.21 -10.77 -8.33
N ALA A 104 -22.63 -10.36 -9.46
CA ALA A 104 -21.34 -9.68 -9.50
C ALA A 104 -21.45 -8.28 -8.89
N ILE A 105 -22.52 -7.55 -9.22
CA ILE A 105 -22.79 -6.21 -8.67
C ILE A 105 -22.98 -6.30 -7.15
N TRP A 106 -23.75 -7.28 -6.66
CA TRP A 106 -23.94 -7.49 -5.22
C TRP A 106 -22.62 -7.83 -4.50
N MET A 107 -21.83 -8.77 -5.04
CA MET A 107 -20.54 -9.12 -4.44
C MET A 107 -19.57 -7.94 -4.40
N THR A 108 -19.46 -7.18 -5.50
CA THR A 108 -18.60 -5.99 -5.54
C THR A 108 -19.09 -4.95 -4.53
N GLY A 109 -20.40 -4.71 -4.44
CA GLY A 109 -20.98 -3.78 -3.46
C GLY A 109 -20.64 -4.15 -2.02
N VAL A 110 -20.78 -5.42 -1.64
CA VAL A 110 -20.43 -5.90 -0.28
C VAL A 110 -18.95 -5.71 0.01
N ILE A 111 -18.06 -6.05 -0.93
CA ILE A 111 -16.61 -5.87 -0.77
C ILE A 111 -16.26 -4.39 -0.59
N LEU A 112 -16.85 -3.51 -1.40
CA LEU A 112 -16.61 -2.06 -1.30
C LEU A 112 -17.08 -1.50 0.04
N ILE A 113 -18.23 -1.95 0.55
CA ILE A 113 -18.74 -1.55 1.87
C ILE A 113 -17.77 -2.00 2.97
N CYS A 114 -17.32 -3.25 2.95
CA CYS A 114 -16.35 -3.76 3.93
C CYS A 114 -15.06 -2.93 3.93
N VAL A 115 -14.54 -2.60 2.74
CA VAL A 115 -13.34 -1.76 2.60
C VAL A 115 -13.60 -0.33 3.06
N ALA A 116 -14.75 0.26 2.74
CA ALA A 116 -15.12 1.60 3.19
C ALA A 116 -15.23 1.66 4.73
N VAL A 117 -15.86 0.68 5.37
CA VAL A 117 -15.93 0.57 6.84
C VAL A 117 -14.53 0.47 7.44
N TYR A 118 -13.65 -0.35 6.86
CA TYR A 118 -12.27 -0.43 7.31
C TYR A 118 -11.50 0.91 7.17
N ILE A 119 -11.69 1.64 6.06
CA ILE A 119 -11.05 2.95 5.84
C ILE A 119 -11.60 4.00 6.82
N VAL A 120 -12.91 3.99 7.09
CA VAL A 120 -13.57 4.94 7.99
C VAL A 120 -13.20 4.68 9.46
N THR A 121 -13.07 3.42 9.86
CA THR A 121 -12.67 3.04 11.23
C THR A 121 -11.21 3.39 11.57
N ARG A 122 -10.37 3.66 10.56
CA ARG A 122 -8.99 4.12 10.78
C ARG A 122 -8.94 5.60 11.16
N PRO A 123 -8.09 6.01 12.11
CA PRO A 123 -7.94 7.42 12.47
C PRO A 123 -7.51 8.25 11.25
N THR A 124 -8.04 9.47 11.13
CA THR A 124 -7.80 10.37 10.00
C THR A 124 -6.67 11.34 10.32
N SER A 125 -5.63 11.40 9.48
CA SER A 125 -4.64 12.49 9.54
C SER A 125 -5.14 13.69 8.71
N ARG A 126 -5.04 14.88 9.28
CA ARG A 126 -5.40 16.16 8.65
C ARG A 126 -4.12 16.98 8.48
N HIS A 127 -3.33 16.64 7.48
CA HIS A 127 -2.19 17.43 7.01
C HIS A 127 -2.42 17.86 5.56
#